data_AF-A0A1F8JRX8-F1
#
_entry.id   AF-A0A1F8JRX8-F1
#
_cell.length_a   1.000
_cell.length_b   1.000
_cell.length_c   1.000
_cell.angle_alpha   90.00
_cell.angle_beta   90.00
_cell.angle_gamma   90.00
#
_symmetry.space_group_name_H-M   'P 1'
#
loop_
_entity.id
_entity.type
_entity.pdbx_description
1 polymer ?
#
loop_
_entity_poly.entity_id
_entity_poly.type
_entity_poly.pdbx_seq_one_letter_code
_entity_poly.pdbx_strand_id
1 'polypeptide(L)'
;MKKYKNPEDFRKSLEQKLRNVSSKLNQDLERIRRKVAFERFLARLFSSNTHSWLLKGGYAMELRFDIARATKDLDLMISDFKQFINDEENKTLLLALREDSSLELEDFFQFIVS
;
A
#
# COMPACT_ATOMS: atom_id res chain seq x y z
N MET A 1 -19.01 9.46 -7.04
CA MET A 1 -18.21 9.01 -5.87
C MET A 1 -18.76 9.69 -4.63
N LYS A 2 -19.05 8.97 -3.53
CA LYS A 2 -19.55 9.59 -2.29
C LYS A 2 -18.40 10.39 -1.66
N LYS A 3 -18.55 11.72 -1.57
CA LYS A 3 -17.57 12.59 -0.88
C LYS A 3 -17.86 12.54 0.62
N TYR A 4 -16.84 12.26 1.42
CA TYR A 4 -16.91 12.31 2.88
C TYR A 4 -16.45 13.68 3.35
N LYS A 5 -17.08 14.23 4.40
CA LYS A 5 -16.77 15.57 4.92
C LYS A 5 -15.55 15.58 5.84
N ASN A 6 -15.25 14.45 6.48
CA ASN A 6 -14.14 14.30 7.42
C ASN A 6 -13.59 12.85 7.39
N PRO A 7 -12.35 12.64 7.90
CA PRO A 7 -11.72 11.32 7.97
C PRO A 7 -12.50 10.30 8.81
N GLU A 8 -13.22 10.73 9.85
CA GLU A 8 -13.97 9.84 10.75
C GLU A 8 -15.14 9.16 10.03
N ASP A 9 -15.90 9.94 9.24
CA ASP A 9 -17.02 9.46 8.45
C ASP A 9 -16.54 8.53 7.33
N PHE A 10 -15.40 8.85 6.72
CA PHE A 10 -14.73 7.97 5.77
C PHE A 10 -14.37 6.64 6.45
N ARG A 11 -13.67 6.68 7.58
CA ARG A 11 -13.25 5.49 8.33
C ARG A 11 -14.43 4.61 8.70
N LYS A 12 -15.50 5.17 9.28
CA LYS A 12 -16.72 4.42 9.63
C LYS A 12 -17.32 3.73 8.41
N SER A 13 -17.43 4.45 7.30
CA SER A 13 -18.00 3.90 6.08
C SER A 13 -17.10 2.86 5.41
N LEU A 14 -15.78 3.02 5.46
CA LEU A 14 -14.82 2.05 4.97
C LEU A 14 -14.94 0.76 5.79
N GLU A 15 -14.86 0.85 7.11
CA GLU A 15 -14.96 -0.29 8.03
C GLU A 15 -16.25 -1.09 7.83
N GLN A 16 -17.39 -0.42 7.66
CA GLN A 16 -18.66 -1.10 7.38
C GLN A 16 -18.59 -1.87 6.04
N LYS A 17 -17.99 -1.29 5.00
CA LYS A 17 -17.83 -1.96 3.71
C LYS A 17 -16.91 -3.17 3.82
N LEU A 18 -15.79 -3.06 4.53
CA LEU A 18 -14.86 -4.18 4.73
C LEU A 18 -15.51 -5.34 5.48
N ARG A 19 -16.31 -5.05 6.51
CA ARG A 19 -17.11 -6.08 7.23
C ARG A 19 -18.12 -6.76 6.33
N ASN A 20 -18.81 -6.01 5.47
CA ASN A 20 -19.76 -6.57 4.52
C ASN A 20 -19.08 -7.50 3.51
N VAL A 21 -17.89 -7.10 2.99
CA VAL A 21 -17.10 -7.93 2.07
C VAL A 21 -16.61 -9.21 2.77
N SER A 22 -16.08 -9.08 3.99
CA SER A 22 -15.62 -10.20 4.83
C SER A 22 -16.72 -11.23 5.03
N SER A 23 -17.92 -10.79 5.43
CA SER A 23 -19.08 -11.66 5.61
C SER A 23 -19.54 -12.30 4.30
N LYS A 24 -19.64 -11.52 3.21
CA LYS A 24 -20.12 -12.01 1.91
C LYS A 24 -19.20 -13.07 1.30
N LEU A 25 -17.88 -12.91 1.46
CA LEU A 25 -16.88 -13.80 0.87
C LEU A 25 -16.38 -14.87 1.85
N ASN A 26 -16.88 -14.89 3.09
CA ASN A 26 -16.37 -15.71 4.19
C ASN A 26 -14.84 -15.61 4.33
N GLN A 27 -14.31 -14.40 4.20
CA GLN A 27 -12.89 -14.10 4.28
C GLN A 27 -12.56 -13.38 5.58
N ASP A 28 -11.37 -13.64 6.11
CA ASP A 28 -10.84 -12.94 7.28
C ASP A 28 -10.82 -11.41 7.07
N LEU A 29 -11.37 -10.67 8.04
CA LEU A 29 -11.48 -9.20 7.97
C LEU A 29 -10.11 -8.54 7.96
N GLU A 30 -9.14 -9.06 8.71
CA GLU A 30 -7.78 -8.51 8.75
C GLU A 30 -7.06 -8.69 7.41
N ARG A 31 -7.30 -9.79 6.70
CA ARG A 31 -6.83 -9.96 5.32
C ARG A 31 -7.37 -8.86 4.40
N ILE A 32 -8.67 -8.57 4.47
CA ILE A 32 -9.30 -7.54 3.62
C ILE A 32 -8.79 -6.14 3.98
N ARG A 33 -8.67 -5.82 5.27
CA ARG A 33 -8.08 -4.56 5.75
C ARG A 33 -6.66 -4.37 5.24
N ARG A 34 -5.83 -5.41 5.34
CA ARG A 34 -4.44 -5.38 4.87
C ARG A 34 -4.36 -5.21 3.35
N LYS A 35 -5.22 -5.89 2.59
CA LYS A 35 -5.29 -5.69 1.14
C LYS A 35 -5.56 -4.22 0.79
N VAL A 36 -6.55 -3.59 1.44
CA VAL A 36 -6.82 -2.15 1.23
C VAL A 36 -5.63 -1.29 1.61
N ALA A 37 -4.99 -1.53 2.76
CA ALA A 37 -3.82 -0.78 3.18
C ALA A 37 -2.67 -0.89 2.16
N PHE A 38 -2.39 -2.11 1.68
CA PHE A 38 -1.35 -2.34 0.67
C PHE A 38 -1.67 -1.69 -0.66
N GLU A 39 -2.89 -1.84 -1.18
CA GLU A 39 -3.29 -1.18 -2.43
C GLU A 39 -3.20 0.35 -2.34
N ARG A 40 -3.58 0.94 -1.20
CA ARG A 40 -3.48 2.40 -1.00
C ARG A 40 -2.05 2.89 -0.80
N PHE A 41 -1.18 2.07 -0.20
CA PHE A 41 0.26 2.37 -0.11
C PHE A 41 0.92 2.32 -1.48
N LEU A 42 0.67 1.24 -2.24
CA LEU A 42 1.19 1.07 -3.59
C LEU A 42 0.68 2.15 -4.55
N ALA A 43 -0.58 2.58 -4.40
CA ALA A 43 -1.11 3.69 -5.18
C ALA A 43 -0.25 4.95 -5.07
N ARG A 44 0.36 5.22 -3.90
CA ARG A 44 1.26 6.37 -3.71
C ARG A 44 2.59 6.16 -4.42
N LEU A 45 3.23 5.02 -4.15
CA LEU A 45 4.52 4.66 -4.75
C LEU A 45 4.49 4.61 -6.29
N PHE A 46 3.37 4.22 -6.88
CA PHE A 46 3.21 4.11 -8.34
C PHE A 46 2.50 5.31 -8.99
N SER A 47 2.06 6.31 -8.22
CA SER A 47 1.51 7.55 -8.79
C SER A 47 2.60 8.55 -9.18
N SER A 48 3.76 8.49 -8.52
CA SER A 48 4.93 9.27 -8.90
C SER A 48 5.93 8.41 -9.67
N ASN A 49 6.63 9.01 -10.63
CA ASN A 49 7.80 8.41 -11.27
C ASN A 49 9.12 8.92 -10.67
N THR A 50 9.10 9.52 -9.46
CA THR A 50 10.32 9.98 -8.77
C THR A 50 11.31 8.83 -8.60
N HIS A 51 10.85 7.69 -8.06
CA HIS A 51 11.64 6.48 -7.94
C HIS A 51 10.93 5.31 -8.64
N SER A 52 11.72 4.49 -9.35
CA SER A 52 11.19 3.38 -10.14
C SER A 52 10.93 2.14 -9.26
N TRP A 53 9.92 2.23 -8.39
CA TRP A 53 9.48 1.12 -7.55
C TRP A 53 8.99 -0.07 -8.39
N LEU A 54 9.19 -1.27 -7.87
CA LEU A 54 8.69 -2.53 -8.40
C LEU A 54 8.14 -3.38 -7.24
N LEU A 55 6.90 -3.86 -7.39
CA LEU A 55 6.30 -4.81 -6.45
C LEU A 55 6.76 -6.23 -6.79
N LYS A 56 7.19 -6.97 -5.76
CA LYS A 56 7.63 -8.36 -5.86
C LYS A 56 7.00 -9.22 -4.77
N GLY A 57 7.47 -10.48 -4.69
CA GLY A 57 7.20 -11.37 -3.59
C GLY A 57 5.74 -11.82 -3.46
N GLY A 58 5.33 -12.13 -2.23
CA GLY A 58 4.06 -12.80 -1.96
C GLY A 58 2.85 -11.98 -2.37
N TYR A 59 2.89 -10.66 -2.15
CA TYR A 59 1.76 -9.80 -2.47
C TYR A 59 1.61 -9.59 -3.99
N ALA A 60 2.72 -9.52 -4.73
CA ALA A 60 2.67 -9.52 -6.20
C ALA A 60 1.97 -10.78 -6.74
N MET A 61 2.21 -11.94 -6.11
CA MET A 61 1.55 -13.19 -6.47
C MET A 61 0.07 -13.17 -6.08
N GLU A 62 -0.30 -12.61 -4.94
CA GLU A 62 -1.71 -12.45 -4.52
C GLU A 62 -2.52 -11.54 -5.44
N LEU A 63 -1.90 -10.52 -6.05
CA LEU A 63 -2.56 -9.71 -7.07
C LEU A 63 -2.74 -10.45 -8.41
N ARG A 64 -1.87 -11.42 -8.71
CA ARG A 64 -1.85 -12.14 -10.00
C ARG A 64 -2.64 -13.45 -9.98
N PHE A 65 -2.75 -14.09 -8.82
CA PHE A 65 -3.32 -15.43 -8.69
C PHE A 65 -4.30 -15.50 -7.51
N ASP A 66 -5.53 -15.94 -7.79
CA ASP A 66 -6.61 -16.06 -6.80
C ASP A 66 -6.32 -17.10 -5.69
N ILE A 67 -5.38 -18.04 -5.94
CA ILE A 67 -5.02 -19.14 -5.04
C ILE A 67 -3.85 -18.81 -4.11
N ALA A 68 -3.27 -17.61 -4.19
CA ALA A 68 -2.11 -17.27 -3.36
C ALA A 68 -2.49 -17.15 -1.88
N ARG A 69 -1.57 -17.62 -1.02
CA ARG A 69 -1.69 -17.43 0.44
C ARG A 69 -1.62 -15.94 0.76
N ALA A 70 -2.42 -15.50 1.73
CA ALA A 70 -2.33 -14.15 2.26
C ALA A 70 -0.94 -13.90 2.84
N THR A 71 -0.24 -12.87 2.37
CA THR A 71 1.02 -12.41 2.97
C THR A 71 0.76 -11.29 3.97
N LYS A 72 1.69 -11.09 4.90
CA LYS A 72 1.73 -9.93 5.81
C LYS A 72 2.78 -8.90 5.39
N ASP A 73 3.61 -9.24 4.42
CA ASP A 73 4.76 -8.44 4.00
C ASP A 73 4.54 -7.87 2.60
N LEU A 74 5.18 -6.73 2.35
CA LEU A 74 5.20 -6.04 1.07
C LEU A 74 6.64 -5.94 0.57
N ASP A 75 6.98 -6.75 -0.44
CA ASP A 75 8.33 -6.79 -1.00
C ASP A 75 8.46 -5.79 -2.14
N LEU A 76 9.37 -4.81 -1.98
CA LEU A 76 9.62 -3.74 -2.94
C LEU A 76 11.07 -3.73 -3.40
N MET A 77 11.30 -3.27 -4.63
CA MET A 77 12.62 -3.03 -5.19
C MET A 77 12.61 -1.74 -6.00
N ILE A 78 13.75 -1.03 -6.09
CA ILE A 78 13.94 0.03 -7.07
C ILE A 78 14.72 -0.54 -8.27
N SER A 79 14.20 -0.35 -9.49
CA SER A 79 14.83 -0.86 -10.70
C SER A 79 16.03 -0.04 -11.18
N ASP A 80 15.98 1.28 -11.02
CA ASP A 80 17.12 2.17 -11.26
C ASP A 80 17.87 2.43 -9.96
N PHE A 81 18.69 1.46 -9.57
CA PHE A 81 19.45 1.50 -8.31
C PHE A 81 20.71 2.36 -8.39
N LYS A 82 21.04 2.93 -9.56
CA LYS A 82 22.28 3.71 -9.75
C LYS A 82 22.35 4.94 -8.84
N GLN A 83 21.20 5.49 -8.51
CA GLN A 83 21.02 6.59 -7.55
C GLN A 83 21.33 6.20 -6.09
N PHE A 84 21.51 4.91 -5.79
CA PHE A 84 21.76 4.40 -4.43
C PHE A 84 23.13 3.73 -4.25
N ILE A 85 24.04 3.83 -5.24
CA ILE A 85 25.39 3.24 -5.17
C ILE A 85 26.32 4.13 -4.33
N ASN A 86 26.13 4.12 -3.01
CA ASN A 86 27.07 4.69 -2.03
C ASN A 86 26.90 4.03 -0.66
N ASP A 87 27.84 4.29 0.26
CA ASP A 87 27.85 3.69 1.61
C ASP A 87 26.61 4.04 2.46
N GLU A 88 25.75 4.98 2.01
CA GLU A 88 24.48 5.34 2.65
C GLU A 88 23.23 4.80 1.91
N GLU A 89 23.37 3.76 1.07
CA GLU A 89 22.28 3.15 0.28
C GLU A 89 20.97 2.97 1.06
N ASN A 90 21.03 2.32 2.23
CA ASN A 90 19.84 2.04 3.05
C ASN A 90 19.12 3.30 3.52
N LYS A 91 19.87 4.36 3.85
CA LYS A 91 19.31 5.62 4.33
C LYS A 91 18.66 6.38 3.18
N THR A 92 19.32 6.41 2.03
CA THR A 92 18.75 7.00 0.81
C THR A 92 17.47 6.25 0.38
N LEU A 93 17.47 4.92 0.45
CA LEU A 93 16.29 4.10 0.14
C LEU A 93 15.13 4.38 1.10
N LEU A 94 15.40 4.49 2.40
CA LEU A 94 14.39 4.84 3.40
C LEU A 94 13.80 6.23 3.16
N LEU A 95 14.63 7.21 2.79
CA LEU A 95 14.18 8.56 2.45
C LEU A 95 13.29 8.55 1.21
N ALA A 96 13.70 7.86 0.15
CA ALA A 96 12.89 7.69 -1.06
C ALA A 96 11.52 7.06 -0.74
N LEU A 97 11.50 6.00 0.08
CA LEU A 97 10.25 5.34 0.48
C LEU A 97 9.34 6.28 1.28
N ARG A 98 9.89 7.06 2.21
CA ARG A 98 9.14 8.06 2.98
C ARG A 98 8.55 9.15 2.10
N GLU A 99 9.35 9.67 1.16
CA GLU A 99 8.91 10.70 0.23
C GLU A 99 7.72 10.22 -0.61
N ASP A 100 7.89 9.11 -1.34
CA ASP A 100 6.86 8.66 -2.29
C ASP A 100 5.61 8.14 -1.57
N SER A 101 5.75 7.53 -0.39
CA SER A 101 4.60 7.08 0.41
C SER A 101 3.88 8.20 1.16
N SER A 102 4.43 9.42 1.16
CA SER A 102 3.77 10.59 1.75
C SER A 102 2.83 11.31 0.79
N LEU A 103 2.76 10.89 -0.48
CA LEU A 103 1.89 11.49 -1.50
C LEU A 103 0.43 11.52 -1.04
N GLU A 104 -0.16 12.72 -1.04
CA GLU A 104 -1.58 12.92 -0.74
C GLU A 104 -2.43 12.61 -1.97
N LEU A 105 -3.40 11.71 -1.82
CA LEU A 105 -4.28 11.23 -2.89
C LEU A 105 -5.76 11.55 -2.64
N GLU A 106 -6.06 12.41 -1.66
CA GLU A 106 -7.41 12.77 -1.23
C GLU A 106 -8.26 11.54 -0.85
N ASP A 107 -7.61 10.49 -0.34
CA ASP A 107 -8.23 9.20 -0.02
C ASP A 107 -8.39 8.96 1.49
N PHE A 108 -8.02 9.94 2.32
CA PHE A 108 -7.99 9.87 3.79
C PHE A 108 -7.01 8.85 4.39
N PHE A 109 -6.08 8.30 3.60
CA PHE A 109 -5.01 7.45 4.11
C PHE A 109 -3.74 8.28 4.38
N GLN A 110 -3.02 7.92 5.43
CA GLN A 110 -1.68 8.41 5.71
C GLN A 110 -0.81 7.22 6.08
N PHE A 111 0.41 7.20 5.57
CA PHE A 111 1.39 6.17 5.86
C PHE A 111 2.63 6.82 6.50
N ILE A 112 3.11 6.20 7.59
CA ILE A 112 4.29 6.65 8.32
C ILE A 112 5.29 5.51 8.27
N VAL A 113 6.45 5.76 7.66
CA VAL A 113 7.55 4.81 7.57
C VAL A 113 8.63 5.25 8.57
N SER A 114 8.77 4.52 9.67
CA SER A 114 9.70 4.82 10.78
C SER A 114 11.08 4.25 10.56
#